data_AF-A0A383BZS6-F1
#
_entry.id   AF-A0A383BZS6-F1
#
_cell.length_a   1.000
_cell.length_b   1.000
_cell.length_c   1.000
_cell.angle_alpha   90.00
_cell.angle_beta   90.00
_cell.angle_gamma   90.00
#
_symmetry.space_group_name_H-M   'P 1'
#
loop_
_entity.id
_entity.type
_entity.pdbx_description
1 polymer ?
#
loop_
_entity_poly.entity_id
_entity_poly.type
_entity_poly.pdbx_seq_one_letter_code
_entity_poly.pdbx_strand_id
1 'polypeptide(L)'
;MLSRPDGKKIPIGIIPGGSGNSYMHDLKLTNPLKAAKAIIQNNTKFLDTARVEVNHVIKYANNMVGWGLVTDVGNKAEHFRWMGTNRYTILSVM
;
A
#
# COMPACT_ATOMS: atom_id res chain seq x y z
N MET A 1 -5.05 -12.98 -5.85
CA MET A 1 -6.47 -12.87 -5.42
C MET A 1 -7.32 -12.27 -6.53
N LEU A 2 -6.98 -11.07 -7.01
CA LEU A 2 -7.73 -10.36 -8.04
C LEU A 2 -7.65 -10.98 -9.45
N SER A 3 -6.68 -11.88 -9.66
CA SER A 3 -6.46 -12.64 -10.90
C SER A 3 -6.58 -14.15 -10.72
N ARG A 4 -7.22 -14.62 -9.64
CA ARG A 4 -7.36 -16.06 -9.41
C ARG A 4 -8.32 -16.68 -10.43
N PRO A 5 -7.99 -17.83 -11.04
CA PRO A 5 -8.89 -18.52 -11.97
C PRO A 5 -10.22 -18.94 -11.33
N ASP A 6 -10.21 -19.28 -10.03
CA ASP A 6 -11.38 -19.74 -9.28
C ASP A 6 -12.28 -18.60 -8.77
N GLY A 7 -11.93 -17.33 -9.03
CA GLY A 7 -12.71 -16.16 -8.62
C GLY A 7 -12.81 -15.94 -7.10
N LYS A 8 -12.12 -16.73 -6.27
CA LYS A 8 -12.27 -16.65 -4.81
C LYS A 8 -11.64 -15.37 -4.23
N LYS A 9 -12.42 -14.64 -3.44
CA LYS A 9 -11.97 -13.49 -2.65
C LYS A 9 -11.67 -13.96 -1.22
N ILE A 10 -10.40 -14.07 -0.89
CA ILE A 10 -9.93 -14.53 0.44
C ILE A 10 -9.51 -13.30 1.24
N PRO A 11 -9.97 -13.12 2.49
CA PRO A 11 -9.50 -12.02 3.33
C PRO A 11 -7.97 -12.00 3.46
N ILE A 12 -7.37 -10.82 3.35
CA ILE A 12 -5.92 -10.62 3.49
C ILE A 12 -5.67 -9.79 4.75
N GLY A 13 -4.85 -10.33 5.66
CA GLY A 13 -4.34 -9.60 6.82
C GLY A 13 -3.04 -8.89 6.49
N ILE A 14 -2.90 -7.64 6.94
CA ILE A 14 -1.67 -6.84 6.76
C ILE A 14 -1.17 -6.41 8.14
N ILE A 15 0.10 -6.66 8.44
CA ILE A 15 0.78 -6.15 9.64
C ILE A 15 1.78 -5.08 9.18
N PRO A 16 1.65 -3.82 9.63
CA PRO A 16 2.58 -2.75 9.22
C PRO A 16 3.96 -2.99 9.85
N GLY A 17 5.01 -2.97 9.03
CA GLY A 17 6.40 -3.11 9.52
C GLY A 17 7.39 -2.15 8.88
N GLY A 18 6.95 -1.35 7.91
CA GLY A 18 7.80 -0.39 7.20
C GLY A 18 7.48 1.05 7.58
N SER A 19 8.10 2.00 6.87
CA SER A 19 7.83 3.43 6.98
C SER A 19 6.83 3.95 5.94
N GLY A 20 6.36 3.11 5.01
CA GLY A 20 5.35 3.45 4.00
C GLY A 20 4.03 2.73 4.26
N ASN A 21 3.19 3.27 5.15
CA ASN A 21 1.98 2.61 5.64
C ASN A 21 0.68 3.37 5.34
N SER A 22 0.62 4.23 4.32
CA SER A 22 -0.58 5.09 4.10
C SER A 22 -1.88 4.29 4.06
N TYR A 23 -1.88 3.12 3.41
CA TYR A 23 -3.03 2.21 3.41
C TYR A 23 -3.48 1.77 4.82
N MET A 24 -2.53 1.56 5.74
CA MET A 24 -2.83 1.19 7.14
C MET A 24 -3.27 2.39 7.98
N HIS A 25 -2.87 3.62 7.60
CA HIS A 25 -3.41 4.84 8.19
C HIS A 25 -4.89 4.99 7.87
N ASP A 26 -5.32 4.73 6.63
CA ASP A 26 -6.73 4.78 6.22
C ASP A 26 -7.59 3.77 7.00
N LEU A 27 -7.02 2.59 7.27
CA LEU A 27 -7.66 1.54 8.08
C LEU A 27 -7.55 1.77 9.59
N LYS A 28 -6.81 2.79 10.04
CA LYS A 28 -6.48 3.04 11.47
C LYS A 28 -5.81 1.84 12.16
N LEU A 29 -5.03 1.06 11.40
CA LEU A 29 -4.35 -0.16 11.83
C LEU A 29 -2.82 -0.04 11.73
N THR A 30 -2.26 1.12 12.10
CA THR A 30 -0.81 1.39 12.03
C THR A 30 0.00 0.72 13.13
N ASN A 31 -0.64 0.29 14.23
CA ASN A 31 0.01 -0.46 15.30
C ASN A 31 -0.02 -1.98 14.97
N PRO A 32 1.14 -2.66 14.93
CA PRO A 32 1.23 -4.08 14.59
C PRO A 32 0.38 -4.99 15.47
N LEU A 33 0.32 -4.74 16.78
CA LEU A 33 -0.47 -5.53 17.73
C LEU A 33 -1.97 -5.32 17.50
N LYS A 34 -2.40 -4.09 17.19
CA LYS A 34 -3.80 -3.82 16.82
C LYS A 34 -4.18 -4.50 15.50
N ALA A 35 -3.29 -4.46 14.51
CA ALA A 35 -3.49 -5.14 13.23
C ALA A 35 -3.60 -6.67 13.42
N ALA A 36 -2.69 -7.28 14.19
CA ALA A 36 -2.74 -8.70 14.51
C ALA A 36 -4.05 -9.08 15.24
N LYS A 37 -4.50 -8.26 16.20
CA LYS A 37 -5.77 -8.47 16.90
C LYS A 37 -6.96 -8.42 15.94
N ALA A 38 -7.00 -7.45 15.02
CA ALA A 38 -8.05 -7.34 14.01
C ALA A 38 -8.11 -8.57 13.09
N ILE A 39 -6.93 -9.12 12.72
CA ILE A 39 -6.83 -10.35 11.92
C ILE A 39 -7.41 -11.55 12.67
N ILE A 40 -7.01 -11.77 13.94
CA ILE A 40 -7.49 -12.89 14.75
C ILE A 40 -9.01 -12.79 15.00
N GLN A 41 -9.53 -11.57 15.12
CA GLN A 41 -10.96 -11.31 15.28
C GLN A 41 -11.77 -11.47 13.98
N ASN A 42 -11.12 -11.75 12.85
CA ASN A 42 -11.73 -11.82 11.53
C ASN A 42 -12.59 -10.58 11.19
N ASN A 43 -12.17 -9.40 11.66
CA ASN A 43 -12.84 -8.14 11.37
C ASN A 43 -12.44 -7.67 9.97
N THR A 44 -13.23 -8.05 8.96
CA THR A 44 -12.93 -7.82 7.55
C THR A 44 -13.74 -6.67 6.97
N LYS A 45 -13.16 -6.00 5.97
CA LYS A 45 -13.82 -4.93 5.22
C LYS A 45 -13.51 -5.11 3.73
N PHE A 46 -14.50 -4.82 2.88
CA PHE A 46 -14.27 -4.72 1.44
C PHE A 46 -13.53 -3.43 1.09
N LEU A 47 -12.58 -3.54 0.18
CA LEU A 47 -11.74 -2.45 -0.27
C LEU A 47 -11.71 -2.44 -1.78
N ASP A 48 -11.76 -1.24 -2.34
CA ASP A 48 -11.63 -1.05 -3.78
C ASP A 48 -10.18 -1.23 -4.21
N THR A 49 -9.99 -1.59 -5.48
CA THR A 49 -8.67 -1.75 -6.08
C THR A 49 -8.70 -1.22 -7.50
N ALA A 50 -7.67 -0.47 -7.87
CA ALA A 50 -7.49 -0.02 -9.24
C ALA A 50 -6.92 -1.17 -10.07
N ARG A 51 -7.58 -1.50 -11.19
CA ARG A 51 -7.03 -2.33 -12.26
C ARG A 51 -6.45 -1.41 -13.33
N VAL A 52 -5.15 -1.55 -13.60
CA VAL A 52 -4.44 -0.76 -14.60
C VAL A 52 -3.94 -1.72 -15.68
N GLU A 53 -4.17 -1.38 -16.94
CA GLU A 53 -3.69 -2.15 -18.08
C GLU A 53 -2.68 -1.31 -18.86
N VAL A 54 -1.44 -1.82 -18.97
CA VAL A 54 -0.33 -1.12 -19.64
C VAL A 54 0.39 -2.12 -20.51
N ASN A 55 0.52 -1.84 -21.81
CA ASN A 55 1.24 -2.69 -22.77
C ASN A 55 0.83 -4.18 -22.67
N HIS A 56 -0.48 -4.45 -22.61
CA HIS A 56 -1.06 -5.79 -22.45
C HIS A 56 -0.74 -6.49 -21.12
N VAL A 57 -0.21 -5.77 -20.12
CA VAL A 57 0.03 -6.26 -18.77
C VAL A 57 -0.97 -5.64 -17.81
N ILE A 58 -1.68 -6.48 -17.07
CA ILE A 58 -2.61 -6.06 -16.02
C ILE A 58 -1.85 -5.92 -14.70
N LYS A 59 -1.98 -4.77 -14.05
CA LYS A 59 -1.49 -4.46 -12.71
C LYS A 59 -2.66 -4.07 -11.81
N TYR A 60 -2.51 -4.30 -10.51
CA TYR A 60 -3.49 -3.90 -9.52
C TYR A 60 -2.83 -3.00 -8.47
N ALA A 61 -3.54 -1.99 -8.00
CA ALA A 61 -3.08 -1.10 -6.94
C ALA A 61 -4.19 -0.91 -5.90
N ASN A 62 -3.79 -0.90 -4.62
CA ASN A 62 -4.71 -0.69 -3.49
C ASN A 62 -4.58 0.69 -2.86
N ASN A 63 -3.52 1.43 -3.19
CA ASN A 63 -3.15 2.66 -2.52
C ASN A 63 -3.11 3.83 -3.51
N MET A 64 -2.17 3.80 -4.46
CA MET A 64 -2.08 4.83 -5.49
C MET A 64 -1.42 4.32 -6.77
N VAL A 65 -1.72 5.02 -7.87
CA VAL A 65 -1.04 4.93 -9.15
C VAL A 65 -0.62 6.36 -9.50
N GLY A 66 0.63 6.58 -9.89
CA GLY A 66 1.15 7.91 -10.19
C GLY A 66 2.14 7.90 -11.34
N TRP A 67 2.36 9.07 -11.93
CA TRP A 67 3.33 9.31 -13.01
C TRP A 67 3.99 10.69 -12.88
N GLY A 68 5.16 10.87 -13.48
CA GLY A 68 5.90 12.15 -13.48
C GLY A 68 6.56 12.47 -12.14
N LEU A 69 6.37 13.70 -11.66
CA LEU A 69 7.07 14.19 -10.45
C LEU A 69 6.87 13.27 -9.23
N VAL A 70 5.65 12.76 -9.00
CA VAL A 70 5.37 11.89 -7.85
C VAL A 70 6.15 10.57 -7.91
N THR A 71 6.40 10.04 -9.12
CA THR A 71 7.20 8.82 -9.29
C THR A 71 8.68 9.10 -9.09
N ASP A 72 9.17 10.25 -9.53
CA ASP A 72 10.57 10.63 -9.36
C ASP A 72 10.91 10.86 -7.88
N VAL A 73 10.03 11.58 -7.15
CA VAL A 73 10.14 11.76 -5.71
C VAL A 73 10.08 10.41 -4.99
N GLY A 74 9.15 9.53 -5.38
CA GLY A 74 9.04 8.18 -4.82
C GLY A 74 10.32 7.35 -5.01
N ASN A 75 10.89 7.36 -6.22
CA ASN A 75 12.13 6.65 -6.52
C ASN A 75 13.32 7.22 -5.73
N LYS A 76 13.45 8.55 -5.68
CA LYS A 76 14.51 9.22 -4.90
C LYS A 76 14.37 8.90 -3.41
N ALA A 77 13.14 8.89 -2.89
CA ALA A 77 12.85 8.59 -1.49
C ALA A 77 13.30 7.19 -1.05
N GLU A 78 13.31 6.20 -1.94
CA GLU A 78 13.77 4.84 -1.58
C GLU A 78 15.25 4.78 -1.22
N HIS A 79 16.07 5.72 -1.68
CA HIS A 79 17.48 5.84 -1.23
C HIS A 79 17.61 6.42 0.19
N PHE A 80 16.54 6.96 0.76
CA PHE A 80 16.52 7.62 2.07
C PHE A 80 15.53 6.98 3.04
N ARG A 81 15.35 5.65 2.97
CA ARG A 81 14.44 4.92 3.88
C ARG A 81 14.73 5.13 5.37
N TRP A 82 15.99 5.42 5.72
CA TRP A 82 16.42 5.74 7.09
C TRP A 82 15.77 7.01 7.66
N MET A 83 15.28 7.92 6.79
CA MET A 83 14.57 9.15 7.21
C MET A 83 13.07 8.93 7.51
N GLY A 84 12.58 7.68 7.49
CA GLY A 84 11.17 7.39 7.77
C GLY A 84 10.23 8.00 6.72
N THR A 85 9.08 8.55 7.15
CA THR A 85 8.07 9.18 6.27
C THR A 85 8.49 10.56 5.75
N ASN A 86 9.36 11.28 6.47
CA ASN A 86 9.76 12.65 6.12
C ASN A 86 10.48 12.74 4.77
N ARG A 87 11.04 11.62 4.28
CA ARG A 87 11.71 11.54 2.98
C ARG A 87 10.86 12.05 1.81
N TYR A 88 9.54 11.83 1.83
CA TYR A 88 8.67 12.26 0.74
C TYR A 88 8.52 13.79 0.71
N THR A 89 8.38 14.43 1.87
CA THR A 89 8.25 15.89 1.99
C THR A 89 9.56 16.61 1.66
N ILE A 90 10.68 16.06 2.13
CA ILE A 90 11.99 16.67 1.94
C ILE A 90 12.40 16.63 0.45
N LEU A 91 12.17 15.49 -0.21
CA LEU A 91 12.61 15.28 -1.58
C LEU A 91 11.63 15.79 -2.64
N SER A 92 10.43 16.22 -2.26
CA SER A 92 9.52 16.91 -3.18
C SER A 92 9.91 18.37 -3.42
N VAL A 93 10.72 18.96 -2.53
CA VAL A 93 11.17 20.36 -2.59
C VAL A 93 12.63 20.48 -3.06
N MET A 94 13.37 19.36 -3.10
CA MET A 94 14.77 19.25 -3.55
C MET A 94 14.91 18.47 -4.85
#